data_AF-A0A8J2X577-F1
#
_entry.id   AF-A0A8J2X577-F1
#
_cell.length_a   1.000
_cell.length_b   1.000
_cell.length_c   1.000
_cell.angle_alpha   90.00
_cell.angle_beta   90.00
_cell.angle_gamma   90.00
#
_symmetry.space_group_name_H-M   'P 1'
#
loop_
_entity.id
_entity.type
_entity.pdbx_description
1 polymer ?
#
loop_
_entity_poly.entity_id
_entity_poly.type
_entity_poly.pdbx_seq_one_letter_code
_entity_poly.pdbx_strand_id
1 'polypeptide(L)'
;MRAEHKRGNAPVDRRARLVNGQYLKKAHKLDMKYNSVGGVECGPMENAIRSRGEVCGLAFGSAGEASADVHRLARVCADEIAGKQFRKGLIDADSVEDAAAMIQAQIYREWGVAIVKGRAECLLALLECTVPNASRRSKVACGKSRDKLIERANVAHCSGGFAEAVQLRRRYAAMKEAARARRR
;
A
#
# COMPACT_ATOMS: atom_id res chain seq x y z
N MET A 1 -24.74 -7.59 1.59
CA MET A 1 -23.90 -8.66 2.17
C MET A 1 -22.44 -8.28 2.04
N ARG A 2 -21.70 -8.06 3.14
CA ARG A 2 -20.22 -7.91 3.05
C ARG A 2 -19.65 -9.32 2.91
N ALA A 3 -19.16 -9.68 1.73
CA ALA A 3 -18.47 -10.95 1.55
C ALA A 3 -17.27 -11.01 2.51
N GLU A 4 -17.20 -12.04 3.34
CA GLU A 4 -16.03 -12.29 4.19
C GLU A 4 -14.82 -12.55 3.29
N HIS A 5 -13.82 -11.69 3.40
CA HIS A 5 -12.56 -11.88 2.68
C HIS A 5 -11.74 -12.96 3.40
N LYS A 6 -11.68 -14.17 2.83
CA LYS A 6 -10.82 -15.24 3.35
C LYS A 6 -9.35 -14.86 3.15
N ARG A 7 -8.65 -14.64 4.25
CA ARG A 7 -7.19 -14.49 4.27
C ARG A 7 -6.52 -15.83 4.03
N GLY A 8 -5.43 -15.84 3.27
CA GLY A 8 -4.65 -17.04 3.02
C GLY A 8 -3.79 -17.45 4.22
N ASN A 9 -3.04 -18.54 4.05
CA ASN A 9 -2.10 -19.04 5.07
C ASN A 9 -0.63 -18.81 4.68
N ALA A 10 -0.35 -18.04 3.63
CA ALA A 10 1.01 -17.74 3.21
C ALA A 10 1.75 -16.92 4.28
N PRO A 11 3.10 -16.90 4.28
CA PRO A 11 3.87 -16.09 5.23
C PRO A 11 3.49 -14.60 5.23
N VAL A 12 3.14 -14.05 4.06
CA VAL A 12 2.60 -12.69 3.92
C VAL A 12 1.26 -12.52 4.65
N ASP A 13 0.34 -13.46 4.53
CA ASP A 13 -0.96 -13.40 5.19
C ASP A 13 -0.85 -13.57 6.71
N ARG A 14 0.10 -14.38 7.18
CA ARG A 14 0.41 -14.48 8.61
C ARG A 14 0.87 -13.14 9.16
N ARG A 15 1.74 -12.42 8.43
CA ARG A 15 2.19 -11.07 8.82
C ARG A 15 1.05 -10.05 8.76
N ALA A 16 0.21 -10.08 7.73
CA ALA A 16 -0.97 -9.23 7.62
C ALA A 16 -1.90 -9.38 8.84
N ARG A 17 -2.17 -10.61 9.29
CA ARG A 17 -3.02 -10.90 10.46
C ARG A 17 -2.52 -10.27 11.77
N LEU A 18 -1.20 -10.06 11.90
CA LEU A 18 -0.63 -9.44 13.10
C LEU A 18 -0.97 -7.95 13.22
N VAL A 19 -1.24 -7.28 12.09
CA VAL A 19 -1.43 -5.82 12.06
C VAL A 19 -2.62 -5.39 12.92
N ASN A 20 -3.76 -6.09 12.83
CA ASN A 20 -4.93 -5.79 13.66
C ASN A 20 -4.59 -5.82 15.16
N GLY A 21 -3.92 -6.88 15.61
CA GLY A 21 -3.47 -7.00 17.00
C GLY A 21 -2.47 -5.90 17.41
N GLN A 22 -1.61 -5.44 16.51
CA GLN A 22 -0.70 -4.32 16.78
C GLN A 22 -1.45 -3.00 16.97
N TYR A 23 -2.45 -2.73 16.15
CA TYR A 23 -3.29 -1.53 16.27
C TYR A 23 -4.06 -1.54 17.59
N LEU A 24 -4.71 -2.65 17.92
CA LEU A 24 -5.46 -2.78 19.18
C LEU A 24 -4.55 -2.63 20.40
N LYS A 25 -3.38 -3.30 20.42
CA LYS A 25 -2.41 -3.15 21.52
C LYS A 25 -1.89 -1.72 21.67
N LYS A 26 -1.68 -1.01 20.56
CA LYS A 26 -1.23 0.40 20.60
C LYS A 26 -2.34 1.33 21.09
N ALA A 27 -3.57 1.13 20.63
CA ALA A 27 -4.73 1.88 21.10
C ALA A 27 -4.97 1.67 22.59
N HIS A 28 -4.93 0.42 23.05
CA HIS A 28 -5.04 0.09 24.47
C HIS A 28 -3.97 0.79 25.33
N LYS A 29 -2.71 0.82 24.87
CA LYS A 29 -1.64 1.58 25.57
C LYS A 29 -1.92 3.08 25.64
N LEU A 30 -2.54 3.66 24.62
CA LEU A 30 -2.95 5.07 24.65
C LEU A 30 -4.10 5.28 25.63
N ASP A 31 -5.06 4.35 25.68
CA ASP A 31 -6.16 4.38 26.64
C ASP A 31 -5.67 4.30 28.09
N MET A 32 -4.71 3.40 28.38
CA MET A 32 -4.05 3.34 29.70
C MET A 32 -3.38 4.68 30.08
N LYS A 33 -2.75 5.32 29.11
CA LYS A 33 -1.93 6.51 29.35
C LYS A 33 -2.75 7.78 29.51
N TYR A 34 -3.82 7.92 28.73
CA TYR A 34 -4.54 9.19 28.59
C TYR A 34 -6.00 9.15 29.05
N ASN A 35 -6.60 7.97 29.16
CA ASN A 35 -8.02 7.81 29.47
C ASN A 35 -8.26 7.09 30.81
N SER A 36 -7.20 6.86 31.61
CA SER A 36 -7.24 6.19 32.92
C SER A 36 -8.03 4.87 32.93
N VAL A 37 -8.04 4.17 31.81
CA VAL A 37 -8.73 2.89 31.68
C VAL A 37 -7.93 1.85 32.48
N GLY A 38 -8.61 0.98 33.24
CA GLY A 38 -7.94 -0.11 33.95
C GLY A 38 -7.45 -1.17 32.95
N GLY A 39 -6.27 -1.77 33.15
CA GLY A 39 -5.56 -2.62 32.17
C GLY A 39 -6.29 -3.81 31.54
N VAL A 40 -7.53 -4.08 31.95
CA VAL A 40 -8.40 -5.14 31.38
C VAL A 40 -9.52 -4.55 30.51
N GLU A 41 -9.87 -3.29 30.70
CA GLU A 41 -10.99 -2.64 30.00
C GLU A 41 -10.56 -2.08 28.63
N CYS A 42 -11.46 -2.16 27.65
CA CYS A 42 -11.28 -1.52 26.35
C CYS A 42 -11.65 -0.04 26.47
N GLY A 43 -10.67 0.83 26.25
CA GLY A 43 -10.89 2.27 26.28
C GLY A 43 -11.48 2.86 24.99
N PRO A 44 -11.73 4.17 24.96
CA PRO A 44 -12.36 4.83 23.82
C PRO A 44 -11.56 4.70 22.52
N MET A 45 -10.22 4.67 22.57
CA MET A 45 -9.39 4.52 21.37
C MET A 45 -9.49 3.10 20.81
N GLU A 46 -9.38 2.08 21.67
CA GLU A 46 -9.54 0.69 21.25
C GLU A 46 -10.96 0.43 20.70
N ASN A 47 -11.99 0.96 21.36
CA ASN A 47 -13.38 0.84 20.92
C ASN A 47 -13.62 1.52 19.57
N ALA A 48 -13.00 2.67 19.32
CA ALA A 48 -13.11 3.36 18.03
C ALA A 48 -12.50 2.57 16.86
N ILE A 49 -11.44 1.78 17.12
CA ILE A 49 -10.88 0.88 16.11
C ILE A 49 -11.82 -0.31 15.90
N ARG A 50 -12.24 -0.97 16.99
CA ARG A 50 -13.11 -2.14 16.94
C ARG A 50 -14.45 -1.86 16.24
N SER A 51 -15.04 -0.68 16.46
CA SER A 51 -16.32 -0.30 15.87
C SER A 51 -16.27 -0.16 14.34
N ARG A 52 -15.08 0.07 13.76
CA ARG A 52 -14.87 0.15 12.31
C ARG A 52 -14.61 -1.21 11.67
N GLY A 53 -14.46 -2.27 12.47
CA GLY A 53 -14.13 -3.62 12.04
C GLY A 53 -12.62 -3.90 12.08
N GLU A 54 -12.23 -5.00 11.46
CA GLU A 54 -10.84 -5.45 11.49
C GLU A 54 -9.93 -4.56 10.62
N VAL A 55 -8.75 -4.22 11.15
CA VAL A 55 -7.73 -3.51 10.39
C VAL A 55 -7.16 -4.44 9.29
N CYS A 56 -7.22 -3.98 8.04
CA CYS A 56 -6.58 -4.65 6.91
C CYS A 56 -5.05 -4.57 7.04
N GLY A 57 -4.37 -5.73 7.08
CA GLY A 57 -2.93 -5.79 7.14
C GLY A 57 -2.32 -5.86 5.75
N LEU A 58 -1.59 -4.83 5.32
CA LEU A 58 -0.89 -4.85 4.04
C LEU A 58 0.53 -5.42 4.24
N ALA A 59 0.81 -6.59 3.68
CA ALA A 59 2.10 -7.25 3.83
C ALA A 59 2.66 -7.74 2.49
N PHE A 60 3.97 -7.54 2.31
CA PHE A 60 4.72 -7.93 1.11
C PHE A 60 5.89 -8.86 1.44
N GLY A 61 6.05 -9.91 0.65
CA GLY A 61 7.07 -10.96 0.76
C GLY A 61 8.41 -10.54 0.18
N SER A 62 9.45 -11.33 0.46
CA SER A 62 10.79 -11.12 -0.10
C SER A 62 10.86 -11.40 -1.60
N ALA A 63 10.01 -12.30 -2.10
CA ALA A 63 9.91 -12.66 -3.52
C ALA A 63 8.87 -11.83 -4.30
N GLY A 64 8.35 -10.74 -3.70
CA GLY A 64 7.30 -9.92 -4.33
C GLY A 64 5.87 -10.44 -4.10
N GLU A 65 5.69 -11.47 -3.28
CA GLU A 65 4.37 -11.93 -2.82
C GLU A 65 3.61 -10.80 -2.10
N ALA A 66 2.28 -10.80 -2.19
CA ALA A 66 1.44 -9.86 -1.47
C ALA A 66 0.35 -10.62 -0.68
N SER A 67 -0.03 -10.10 0.49
CA SER A 67 -1.11 -10.68 1.28
C SER A 67 -2.47 -10.54 0.59
N ALA A 68 -3.42 -11.41 0.93
CA ALA A 68 -4.79 -11.38 0.43
C ALA A 68 -5.46 -9.99 0.62
N ASP A 69 -5.21 -9.33 1.76
CA ASP A 69 -5.71 -7.97 2.04
C ASP A 69 -5.20 -6.92 1.02
N VAL A 70 -3.98 -7.09 0.47
CA VAL A 70 -3.44 -6.23 -0.60
C VAL A 70 -4.18 -6.47 -1.91
N HIS A 71 -4.40 -7.73 -2.27
CA HIS A 71 -5.18 -8.09 -3.46
C HIS A 71 -6.62 -7.57 -3.37
N ARG A 72 -7.22 -7.63 -2.18
CA ARG A 72 -8.53 -7.03 -1.90
C ARG A 72 -8.51 -5.53 -2.11
N LEU A 73 -7.50 -4.83 -1.59
CA LEU A 73 -7.36 -3.39 -1.76
C LEU A 73 -7.24 -3.02 -3.25
N ALA A 74 -6.40 -3.74 -4.01
CA ALA A 74 -6.24 -3.53 -5.44
C ALA A 74 -7.58 -3.66 -6.19
N ARG A 75 -8.38 -4.69 -5.85
CA ARG A 75 -9.71 -4.89 -6.43
C ARG A 75 -10.68 -3.74 -6.10
N VAL A 76 -10.80 -3.38 -4.82
CA VAL A 76 -11.70 -2.27 -4.41
C VAL A 76 -11.31 -0.96 -5.08
N CYS A 77 -10.01 -0.66 -5.17
CA CYS A 77 -9.52 0.50 -5.90
C CYS A 77 -9.88 0.43 -7.40
N ALA A 78 -9.69 -0.74 -8.02
CA ALA A 78 -9.99 -0.92 -9.43
C ALA A 78 -11.48 -0.74 -9.71
N ASP A 79 -12.37 -1.37 -8.94
CA ASP A 79 -13.81 -1.28 -9.09
C ASP A 79 -14.30 0.19 -8.97
N GLU A 80 -13.81 0.92 -7.97
CA GLU A 80 -14.16 2.33 -7.76
C GLU A 80 -13.65 3.26 -8.87
N ILE A 81 -12.42 3.05 -9.34
CA ILE A 81 -11.84 3.85 -10.41
C ILE A 81 -12.54 3.53 -11.73
N ALA A 82 -12.80 2.26 -12.02
CA ALA A 82 -13.50 1.80 -13.22
C ALA A 82 -14.90 2.39 -13.31
N GLY A 83 -15.69 2.27 -12.25
CA GLY A 83 -17.04 2.84 -12.21
C GLY A 83 -17.06 4.35 -12.48
N LYS A 84 -16.05 5.09 -12.01
CA LYS A 84 -15.93 6.54 -12.26
C LYS A 84 -15.44 6.87 -13.68
N GLN A 85 -14.49 6.12 -14.22
CA GLN A 85 -13.92 6.39 -15.54
C GLN A 85 -14.82 5.93 -16.68
N PHE A 86 -15.46 4.75 -16.52
CA PHE A 86 -16.40 4.21 -17.48
C PHE A 86 -17.61 5.14 -17.67
N ARG A 87 -18.24 5.58 -16.57
CA ARG A 87 -19.34 6.56 -16.62
C ARG A 87 -18.98 7.89 -17.30
N LYS A 88 -17.69 8.23 -17.35
CA LYS A 88 -17.20 9.47 -17.97
C LYS A 88 -16.69 9.25 -19.41
N GLY A 89 -16.75 8.02 -19.94
CA GLY A 89 -16.20 7.68 -21.26
C GLY A 89 -14.68 7.86 -21.36
N LEU A 90 -13.96 7.74 -20.24
CA LEU A 90 -12.50 8.01 -20.17
C LEU A 90 -11.64 6.75 -20.30
N ILE A 91 -12.27 5.58 -20.35
CA ILE A 91 -11.61 4.30 -20.51
C ILE A 91 -12.25 3.58 -21.70
N ASP A 92 -11.40 3.02 -22.55
CA ASP A 92 -11.79 2.25 -23.72
C ASP A 92 -11.94 0.79 -23.30
N ALA A 93 -13.15 0.41 -22.89
CA ALA A 93 -13.51 -0.90 -22.42
C ALA A 93 -14.98 -1.19 -22.76
N ASP A 94 -15.31 -2.45 -23.03
CA ASP A 94 -16.66 -2.86 -23.42
C ASP A 94 -17.63 -2.90 -22.22
N SER A 95 -17.11 -3.05 -21.00
CA SER A 95 -17.87 -3.09 -19.75
C SER A 95 -17.13 -2.44 -18.57
N VAL A 96 -17.86 -2.20 -17.47
CA VAL A 96 -17.26 -1.69 -16.22
C VAL A 96 -16.33 -2.74 -15.61
N GLU A 97 -16.67 -4.02 -15.79
CA GLU A 97 -15.91 -5.18 -15.35
C GLU A 97 -14.58 -5.27 -16.09
N ASP A 98 -14.59 -5.08 -17.41
CA ASP A 98 -13.37 -5.04 -18.23
C ASP A 98 -12.49 -3.85 -17.85
N ALA A 99 -13.10 -2.67 -17.66
CA ALA A 99 -12.40 -1.49 -17.15
C ALA A 99 -11.75 -1.77 -15.78
N ALA A 100 -12.44 -2.46 -14.87
CA ALA A 100 -11.91 -2.84 -13.56
C ALA A 100 -10.74 -3.82 -13.70
N ALA A 101 -10.84 -4.83 -14.55
CA ALA A 101 -9.75 -5.76 -14.82
C ALA A 101 -8.50 -5.05 -15.37
N MET A 102 -8.68 -4.12 -16.33
CA MET A 102 -7.59 -3.31 -16.89
C MET A 102 -6.91 -2.44 -15.81
N ILE A 103 -7.70 -1.77 -14.99
CA ILE A 103 -7.18 -0.92 -13.90
C ILE A 103 -6.49 -1.78 -12.84
N GLN A 104 -7.04 -2.94 -12.49
CA GLN A 104 -6.44 -3.85 -11.51
C GLN A 104 -5.08 -4.38 -12.01
N ALA A 105 -4.98 -4.77 -13.29
CA ALA A 105 -3.71 -5.15 -13.90
C ALA A 105 -2.69 -3.99 -13.85
N GLN A 106 -3.13 -2.76 -14.09
CA GLN A 106 -2.27 -1.58 -13.95
C GLN A 106 -1.80 -1.38 -12.50
N ILE A 107 -2.69 -1.49 -11.51
CA ILE A 107 -2.36 -1.41 -10.09
C ILE A 107 -1.29 -2.45 -9.74
N TYR A 108 -1.49 -3.71 -10.12
CA TYR A 108 -0.52 -4.77 -9.84
C TYR A 108 0.83 -4.52 -10.48
N ARG A 109 0.88 -4.02 -11.72
CA ARG A 109 2.14 -3.68 -12.38
C ARG A 109 2.89 -2.59 -11.62
N GLU A 110 2.20 -1.52 -11.22
CA GLU A 110 2.81 -0.39 -10.53
C GLU A 110 3.25 -0.76 -9.11
N TRP A 111 2.40 -1.46 -8.36
CA TRP A 111 2.73 -1.93 -7.02
C TRP A 111 3.85 -2.96 -7.05
N GLY A 112 3.82 -3.91 -7.99
CA GLY A 112 4.87 -4.92 -8.17
C GLY A 112 6.26 -4.30 -8.33
N VAL A 113 6.39 -3.31 -9.21
CA VAL A 113 7.65 -2.58 -9.40
C VAL A 113 8.07 -1.84 -8.12
N ALA A 114 7.14 -1.15 -7.46
CA ALA A 114 7.43 -0.41 -6.23
C ALA A 114 7.92 -1.33 -5.10
N ILE A 115 7.31 -2.52 -4.93
CA ILE A 115 7.69 -3.50 -3.91
C ILE A 115 9.10 -4.01 -4.15
N VAL A 116 9.42 -4.43 -5.38
CA VAL A 116 10.75 -4.96 -5.73
C VAL A 116 11.82 -3.88 -5.55
N LYS A 117 11.53 -2.65 -6.01
CA LYS A 117 12.43 -1.50 -5.84
C LYS A 117 12.67 -1.20 -4.36
N GLY A 118 11.61 -1.08 -3.56
CA GLY A 118 11.74 -0.81 -2.13
C GLY A 118 12.51 -1.92 -1.40
N ARG A 119 12.36 -3.17 -1.83
CA ARG A 119 13.15 -4.28 -1.28
C ARG A 119 14.63 -4.16 -1.64
N ALA A 120 14.95 -3.83 -2.88
CA ALA A 120 16.34 -3.61 -3.31
C ALA A 120 16.98 -2.47 -2.51
N GLU A 121 16.26 -1.36 -2.32
CA GLU A 121 16.72 -0.24 -1.48
C GLU A 121 16.98 -0.66 -0.02
N CYS A 122 16.11 -1.49 0.57
CA CYS A 122 16.32 -2.04 1.91
C CYS A 122 17.57 -2.95 1.99
N LEU A 123 17.81 -3.76 0.95
CA LEU A 123 18.98 -4.64 0.89
C LEU A 123 20.29 -3.85 0.71
N LEU A 124 20.30 -2.84 -0.15
CA LEU A 124 21.45 -1.95 -0.32
C LEU A 124 21.77 -1.22 0.98
N ALA A 125 20.76 -0.66 1.66
CA ALA A 125 20.94 -0.02 2.95
C ALA A 125 21.48 -1.00 4.01
N LEU A 126 21.03 -2.27 4.01
CA LEU A 126 21.57 -3.28 4.91
C LEU A 126 23.04 -3.54 4.64
N LEU A 127 23.41 -3.72 3.36
CA LEU A 127 24.79 -3.99 2.94
C LEU A 127 25.73 -2.90 3.44
N GLU A 128 25.38 -1.62 3.24
CA GLU A 128 26.13 -0.46 3.72
C GLU A 128 26.45 -0.52 5.23
N CYS A 129 25.59 -1.16 6.03
CA CYS A 129 25.76 -1.28 7.48
C CYS A 129 26.50 -2.54 7.93
N THR A 130 26.56 -3.57 7.08
CA THR A 130 27.14 -4.88 7.39
C THR A 130 28.58 -5.07 6.91
N VAL A 131 29.12 -4.19 6.05
CA VAL A 131 30.52 -4.30 5.61
C VAL A 131 31.48 -4.16 6.81
N PRO A 132 32.42 -5.10 7.01
CA PRO A 132 33.39 -5.07 8.11
C PRO A 132 34.40 -3.94 7.85
N ASN A 133 34.07 -2.74 8.31
CA ASN A 133 34.84 -1.49 8.49
C ASN A 133 33.92 -0.26 8.57
N ALA A 134 32.60 -0.45 8.53
CA ALA A 134 31.64 0.61 8.74
C ALA A 134 31.78 1.17 10.19
N SER A 135 32.22 2.43 10.32
CA SER A 135 32.48 3.10 11.60
C SER A 135 31.28 3.02 12.57
N ARG A 136 31.46 3.13 13.91
CA ARG A 136 30.32 3.19 14.87
C ARG A 136 29.25 4.22 14.48
N ARG A 137 29.66 5.30 13.80
CA ARG A 137 28.79 6.34 13.24
C ARG A 137 27.90 5.83 12.11
N SER A 138 28.40 4.91 11.28
CA SER A 138 27.64 4.25 10.20
C SER A 138 26.54 3.32 10.73
N LYS A 139 26.77 2.61 11.85
CA LYS A 139 25.75 1.73 12.47
C LYS A 139 24.60 2.53 13.11
N VAL A 140 24.90 3.67 13.73
CA VAL A 140 23.87 4.59 14.27
C VAL A 140 23.15 5.34 13.12
N ALA A 141 23.89 5.71 12.07
CA ALA A 141 23.29 6.24 10.84
C ALA A 141 22.40 5.19 10.16
N CYS A 142 22.75 3.90 10.20
CA CYS A 142 21.94 2.80 9.68
C CYS A 142 20.57 2.70 10.36
N GLY A 143 20.51 2.81 11.69
CA GLY A 143 19.24 2.82 12.43
C GLY A 143 18.36 4.00 12.03
N LYS A 144 18.95 5.21 11.93
CA LYS A 144 18.24 6.41 11.47
C LYS A 144 17.87 6.37 9.98
N SER A 145 18.70 5.76 9.14
CA SER A 145 18.44 5.53 7.71
C SER A 145 17.35 4.49 7.52
N ARG A 146 17.31 3.42 8.33
CA ARG A 146 16.25 2.42 8.33
C ARG A 146 14.91 3.04 8.71
N ASP A 147 14.87 3.84 9.77
CA ASP A 147 13.65 4.52 10.20
C ASP A 147 13.21 5.56 9.15
N LYS A 148 14.15 6.28 8.54
CA LYS A 148 13.89 7.17 7.38
C LYS A 148 13.49 6.41 6.11
N LEU A 149 13.94 5.19 5.89
CA LEU A 149 13.55 4.32 4.76
C LEU A 149 12.15 3.77 4.97
N ILE A 150 11.81 3.37 6.19
CA ILE A 150 10.45 3.00 6.57
C ILE A 150 9.52 4.21 6.40
N GLU A 151 9.95 5.38 6.88
CA GLU A 151 9.22 6.64 6.71
C GLU A 151 9.09 7.03 5.22
N ARG A 152 10.15 6.96 4.42
CA ARG A 152 10.12 7.22 2.97
C ARG A 152 9.28 6.21 2.20
N ALA A 153 9.34 4.92 2.54
CA ALA A 153 8.48 3.92 1.93
C ALA A 153 7.01 4.22 2.26
N ASN A 154 6.71 4.58 3.51
CA ASN A 154 5.37 5.00 3.92
C ASN A 154 4.93 6.29 3.22
N VAL A 155 5.81 7.28 3.05
CA VAL A 155 5.52 8.55 2.36
C VAL A 155 5.37 8.34 0.85
N ALA A 156 6.21 7.53 0.21
CA ALA A 156 6.11 7.20 -1.22
C ALA A 156 4.81 6.46 -1.57
N HIS A 157 4.25 5.70 -0.62
CA HIS A 157 2.91 5.13 -0.74
C HIS A 157 1.80 6.19 -0.59
N CYS A 158 2.05 7.31 0.09
CA CYS A 158 1.08 8.40 0.30
C CYS A 158 1.19 9.55 -0.72
N SER A 159 2.33 9.74 -1.39
CA SER A 159 2.62 10.93 -2.20
C SER A 159 2.42 10.72 -3.71
N GLY A 160 1.17 10.50 -4.14
CA GLY A 160 0.69 11.07 -5.40
C GLY A 160 0.95 10.32 -6.72
N GLY A 161 1.67 9.19 -6.73
CA GLY A 161 2.01 8.49 -7.98
C GLY A 161 0.80 8.13 -8.87
N PHE A 162 -0.35 7.78 -8.27
CA PHE A 162 -1.55 7.42 -9.03
C PHE A 162 -2.19 8.61 -9.76
N ALA A 163 -2.28 9.77 -9.10
CA ALA A 163 -2.89 10.96 -9.71
C ALA A 163 -1.98 11.57 -10.79
N GLU A 164 -0.68 11.62 -10.53
CA GLU A 164 0.31 12.19 -11.44
C GLU A 164 0.55 11.28 -12.66
N ALA A 165 0.62 9.96 -12.48
CA ALA A 165 0.74 9.01 -13.61
C ALA A 165 -0.51 9.00 -14.50
N VAL A 166 -1.72 9.15 -13.92
CA VAL A 166 -2.96 9.30 -14.69
C VAL A 166 -2.96 10.60 -15.49
N GLN A 167 -2.51 11.72 -14.91
CA GLN A 167 -2.38 12.99 -15.62
C GLN A 167 -1.34 12.92 -16.74
N LEU A 168 -0.21 12.26 -16.51
CA LEU A 168 0.86 12.10 -17.50
C LEU A 168 0.38 11.26 -18.70
N ARG A 169 -0.35 10.16 -18.45
CA ARG A 169 -0.94 9.34 -19.52
C ARG A 169 -2.01 10.09 -20.32
N ARG A 170 -2.83 10.93 -19.68
CA ARG A 170 -3.79 11.81 -20.37
C ARG A 170 -3.09 12.81 -21.30
N ARG A 171 -2.00 13.44 -20.83
CA ARG A 171 -1.19 14.34 -21.67
C ARG A 171 -0.59 13.61 -22.86
N TYR A 172 -0.09 12.39 -22.65
CA TYR A 172 0.47 11.56 -23.72
C TYR A 172 -0.58 11.13 -24.77
N ALA A 173 -1.79 10.75 -24.33
CA ALA A 173 -2.90 10.40 -25.21
C ALA A 173 -3.34 11.60 -26.07
N ALA A 174 -3.49 12.78 -25.45
CA ALA A 174 -3.83 14.02 -26.16
C ALA A 174 -2.76 14.43 -27.19
N MET A 175 -1.47 14.30 -26.84
CA MET A 175 -0.37 14.57 -27.79
C MET A 175 -0.37 13.59 -28.96
N LYS A 176 -0.68 12.31 -28.72
CA LYS A 176 -0.75 11.28 -29.76
C LYS A 176 -1.89 11.53 -30.74
N GLU A 177 -3.06 11.93 -30.26
CA GLU A 177 -4.20 12.32 -31.09
C GLU A 177 -3.92 13.59 -31.90
N ALA A 178 -3.32 14.61 -31.28
CA ALA A 178 -2.91 15.83 -32.00
C ALA A 178 -1.86 15.55 -33.08
N ALA A 179 -0.92 14.63 -32.84
CA ALA A 179 0.08 14.21 -33.82
C ALA A 179 -0.54 13.41 -34.99
N ARG A 180 -1.61 12.65 -34.74
CA ARG A 180 -2.38 11.95 -35.78
C ARG A 180 -3.20 12.93 -36.63
N ALA A 181 -3.83 13.92 -36.01
CA ALA A 181 -4.60 14.94 -36.70
C ALA A 181 -3.76 15.83 -37.63
N ARG A 182 -2.49 16.08 -37.31
CA ARG A 182 -1.54 16.83 -38.16
C ARG A 182 -0.99 16.05 -39.36
N ARG A 183 -1.24 14.74 -39.43
CA ARG A 183 -0.81 13.86 -40.54
C ARG A 183 -1.93 13.57 -41.55
N ARG A 184 -3.09 14.20 -41.38
CA ARG A 184 -4.22 14.22 -42.32
C ARG A 184 -4.32 15.61 -42.91
#